data_AF-A0A962C4S7-F1
#
_entry.id   AF-A0A962C4S7-F1
#
_cell.length_a   1.000
_cell.length_b   1.000
_cell.length_c   1.000
_cell.angle_alpha   90.00
_cell.angle_beta   90.00
_cell.angle_gamma   90.00
#
_symmetry.space_group_name_H-M   'P 1'
#
loop_
_entity.id
_entity.type
_entity.pdbx_description
1 polymer ?
#
loop_
_entity_poly.entity_id
_entity_poly.type
_entity_poly.pdbx_seq_one_letter_code
_entity_poly.pdbx_strand_id
1 'polypeptide(L)' 'YGRWTYKYEEAARQGAAALFIVHETPGAGYPWSVVQNGWTGPQYALPASEDPAPRLEAAGWLSEEA' A
#
# COMPACT_ATOMS: atom_id res chain seq x y z
N TYR A 1 14.60 5.53 1.24
CA TYR A 1 13.43 5.64 2.13
C TYR A 1 12.36 6.43 1.41
N GLY A 2 11.26 5.80 1.03
CA GLY A 2 10.13 6.44 0.37
C GLY A 2 8.84 6.17 1.16
N ARG A 3 7.85 7.05 1.05
CA ARG A 3 6.51 6.83 1.59
C ARG A 3 5.96 5.50 1.06
N TRP A 4 5.11 4.82 1.82
CA TRP A 4 4.53 3.53 1.40
C TRP A 4 3.83 3.60 0.03
N THR A 5 3.25 4.75 -0.33
CA THR A 5 2.63 4.99 -1.65
C THR A 5 3.62 4.78 -2.79
N TYR A 6 4.86 5.23 -2.63
CA TYR A 6 5.91 5.05 -3.63
C TYR A 6 6.22 3.56 -3.85
N LYS A 7 6.15 2.73 -2.81
CA LYS A 7 6.36 1.28 -2.96
C LYS A 7 5.27 0.67 -3.86
N TYR A 8 4.04 1.14 -3.75
CA TYR A 8 2.92 0.69 -4.59
C TYR A 8 3.08 1.12 -6.03
N GLU A 9 3.41 2.40 -6.24
CA GLU A 9 3.69 2.92 -7.58
C GLU A 9 4.84 2.17 -8.24
N GLU A 10 5.92 1.92 -7.51
CA GLU A 10 7.08 1.21 -8.06
C GLU A 10 6.73 -0.24 -8.38
N ALA A 11 6.04 -0.96 -7.50
CA ALA A 11 5.57 -2.31 -7.80
C ALA A 11 4.67 -2.36 -9.05
N ALA A 12 3.79 -1.36 -9.21
CA ALA A 12 2.97 -1.23 -10.42
C ALA A 12 3.81 -0.94 -11.67
N ARG A 13 4.83 -0.07 -11.59
CA ARG A 13 5.78 0.18 -12.69
C ARG A 13 6.55 -1.09 -13.10
N GLN A 14 6.83 -1.96 -12.13
CA GLN A 14 7.48 -3.25 -12.36
C GLN A 14 6.49 -4.34 -12.85
N GLY A 15 5.20 -4.03 -13.02
CA GLY A 15 4.20 -4.97 -13.53
C GLY A 15 3.75 -6.01 -12.50
N ALA A 16 3.90 -5.74 -11.20
CA ALA A 16 3.39 -6.64 -10.17
C ALA A 16 1.85 -6.68 -10.17
N ALA A 17 1.29 -7.87 -9.97
CA ALA A 17 -0.16 -8.02 -9.81
C ALA A 17 -0.67 -7.43 -8.47
N ALA A 18 0.16 -7.52 -7.42
CA ALA A 18 -0.18 -7.03 -6.09
C ALA A 18 1.07 -6.68 -5.26
N LEU A 19 0.88 -5.91 -4.19
CA LEU A 19 1.91 -5.63 -3.18
C LEU A 19 1.31 -5.55 -1.77
N PHE A 20 1.91 -6.28 -0.83
CA PHE A 20 1.56 -6.18 0.59
C PHE A 20 2.79 -5.72 1.38
N ILE A 21 2.61 -4.71 2.22
CA ILE A 21 3.64 -4.22 3.13
C ILE A 21 3.45 -4.92 4.48
N VAL A 22 4.47 -5.63 4.94
CA VAL A 22 4.52 -6.11 6.32
C VAL A 22 4.92 -4.95 7.22
N HIS A 23 4.08 -4.65 8.22
CA HIS A 23 4.39 -3.68 9.25
C HIS A 23 5.30 -4.32 10.28
N GLU A 24 6.44 -3.65 10.53
CA GLU A 24 7.33 -3.96 11.64
C GLU A 24 7.50 -2.68 12.45
N THR A 25 7.17 -2.70 13.74
CA THR A 25 7.25 -1.52 14.61
C THR A 25 8.64 -0.85 14.59
N PRO A 26 9.77 -1.58 14.69
CA PRO A 26 11.10 -0.97 14.62
C PRO A 26 11.39 -0.27 13.28
N GLY A 27 10.93 -0.85 12.17
CA GLY A 27 11.14 -0.31 10.83
C GLY A 27 10.20 0.84 10.47
N ALA A 28 8.96 0.79 10.97
CA ALA A 28 7.92 1.79 10.72
C ALA A 28 8.02 3.01 11.64
N GLY A 29 8.49 2.83 12.88
CA GLY A 29 8.59 3.90 13.88
C GLY A 29 7.26 4.27 14.54
N TYR A 30 6.21 3.48 14.34
CA TYR A 30 4.89 3.67 14.94
C TYR A 30 4.15 2.32 15.10
N PRO A 31 3.20 2.22 16.05
CA PRO A 31 2.44 0.99 16.27
C PRO A 31 1.46 0.68 15.13
N TRP A 32 1.06 -0.59 15.01
CA TRP A 32 0.09 -1.06 14.01
C TRP A 32 -1.22 -0.28 13.99
N SER A 33 -1.68 0.22 15.15
CA SER A 33 -2.90 1.02 15.28
C SER A 33 -2.92 2.25 14.37
N VAL A 34 -1.77 2.81 14.00
CA VAL A 34 -1.69 3.92 13.03
C VAL A 34 -2.09 3.46 11.63
N VAL A 35 -1.61 2.29 11.20
CA VAL A 35 -2.02 1.68 9.92
C VAL A 35 -3.48 1.30 9.98
N GLN A 36 -3.89 0.58 11.04
CA GLN A 36 -5.25 0.10 11.19
C GLN A 36 -6.27 1.24 11.13
N ASN A 37 -6.06 2.33 11.88
CA ASN A 37 -6.99 3.46 11.92
C ASN A 37 -6.91 4.35 10.67
N GLY A 38 -5.75 4.46 10.03
CA GLY A 38 -5.55 5.30 8.85
C GLY A 38 -5.93 4.61 7.54
N TRP A 39 -5.95 3.28 7.53
CA TRP A 39 -6.31 2.43 6.40
C TRP A 39 -7.66 1.75 6.60
N THR A 40 -8.57 2.39 7.35
CA THR A 40 -9.97 1.95 7.39
C THR A 40 -10.74 2.54 6.22
N GLY A 41 -11.50 1.71 5.51
CA GLY A 41 -12.47 2.15 4.50
C GLY A 41 -12.04 1.91 3.05
N PRO A 42 -12.96 2.16 2.09
CA PRO A 42 -12.72 1.89 0.69
C PRO A 42 -11.56 2.72 0.13
N GLN A 43 -10.68 2.07 -0.63
CA GLN A 43 -9.58 2.71 -1.35
C GLN A 43 -10.01 2.90 -2.80
N TYR A 44 -10.29 4.13 -3.20
CA TYR A 44 -10.77 4.45 -4.55
C TYR A 44 -9.63 4.85 -5.47
N ALA A 45 -9.77 4.53 -6.75
CA ALA A 45 -8.93 5.02 -7.83
C ALA A 45 -9.81 5.54 -8.97
N LEU A 46 -9.30 6.50 -9.73
CA LEU A 46 -9.97 6.98 -10.93
C LEU A 46 -10.00 5.88 -12.01
N PRO A 47 -10.97 5.87 -12.92
CA PRO A 47 -10.96 4.97 -14.08
C PRO A 47 -9.68 5.13 -14.91
N ALA A 48 -9.27 4.07 -15.61
CA ALA A 48 -8.05 4.08 -16.45
C ALA A 48 -8.10 5.14 -17.56
N SER A 49 -9.32 5.51 -17.99
CA SER A 49 -9.55 6.56 -18.97
C SER A 49 -9.19 7.95 -18.47
N GLU A 50 -9.20 8.17 -17.15
CA GLU A 50 -8.92 9.47 -16.52
C GLU A 50 -7.54 9.48 -15.85
N ASP A 51 -7.08 8.34 -15.33
CA ASP A 51 -5.73 8.14 -14.80
C ASP A 51 -5.14 6.83 -15.37
N PRO A 52 -4.33 6.93 -16.45
CA PRO A 52 -3.77 5.76 -17.14
C PRO A 52 -2.48 5.25 -16.49
N ALA A 53 -2.03 5.80 -15.36
CA ALA A 53 -0.83 5.36 -14.69
C ALA A 53 -0.94 3.87 -14.27
N PRO A 54 0.16 3.09 -14.37
CA PRO A 54 0.18 1.72 -13.85
C PRO A 54 -0.22 1.68 -12.38
N ARG A 55 -1.09 0.73 -12.04
CA ARG A 55 -1.57 0.49 -10.67
C ARG A 55 -1.65 -0.98 -10.37
N LEU A 56 -1.58 -1.31 -9.08
CA LEU A 56 -1.78 -2.66 -8.58
C LEU A 56 -3.28 -2.99 -8.58
N GLU A 57 -3.63 -4.23 -8.89
CA GLU A 57 -5.01 -4.72 -8.75
C GLU A 57 -5.37 -4.96 -7.29
N ALA A 58 -4.37 -5.31 -6.47
CA ALA A 58 -4.51 -5.44 -5.03
C ALA A 58 -3.29 -4.87 -4.30
N ALA A 59 -3.55 -4.10 -3.23
CA ALA A 59 -2.50 -3.62 -2.36
C ALA A 59 -3.00 -3.51 -0.92
N GLY A 60 -2.10 -3.69 0.04
CA GLY A 60 -2.47 -3.56 1.44
C GLY A 60 -1.31 -3.71 2.41
N TRP A 61 -1.69 -3.93 3.67
CA TRP A 61 -0.79 -4.10 4.78
C TRP A 61 -1.06 -5.41 5.49
N LEU A 62 0.00 -5.98 6.05
CA LEU A 62 -0.03 -7.15 6.92
C LEU A 62 0.65 -6.78 8.23
N SER A 63 0.17 -7.38 9.32
CA SER A 63 0.86 -7.38 10.62
C SER A 63 1.41 -8.78 10.88
N GLU A 64 2.53 -8.87 11.57
CA GLU A 64 3.04 -10.15 12.09
C GLU A 64 2.24 -10.64 13.31
N GLU A 65 1.50 -9.74 13.96
CA GLU A 65 0.60 -10.07 15.07
C GLU A 65 -0.66 -10.74 14.52
N ALA A 66 -0.99 -11.92 15.05
CA ALA A 66 -2.14 -12.76 14.66
C ALA A 66 -3.43 -12.39 15.39
#